data_AF-A0A9Q3W4J0-F1
#
_entry.id   AF-A0A9Q3W4J0-F1
#
_cell.length_a   1.000
_cell.length_b   1.000
_cell.length_c   1.000
_cell.angle_alpha   90.00
_cell.angle_beta   90.00
_cell.angle_gamma   90.00
#
_symmetry.space_group_name_H-M   'P 1'
#
loop_
_entity.id
_entity.type
_entity.pdbx_description
1 polymer ?
#
loop_
_entity_poly.entity_id
_entity_poly.type
_entity_poly.pdbx_seq_one_letter_code
_entity_poly.pdbx_strand_id
1 'polypeptide(L)'
;MKAKIIMLSALGAASFGLTQAASASCATDTDSVWECAQYQNGSTSYNNGPTGVWFGPSGDDTTEFTFSGTSTLNYGSIEATCTLSLDGQMLYDDVGNGIGVKVVSGSVVGGGLCSSIGVSGFPWYASDTTTFNTSSRFSGANSADIYPNNSDYAEGNVGNITVTLFGSPICTGYMPDVRFRNNSADGQPVSEPSRFIFNNTIAGTSCGVSGELTSQNLYDVNVW
;
A
#
# COMPACT_ATOMS: atom_id res chain seq x y z
N MET A 1 -71.43 -9.41 -13.67
CA MET A 1 -70.67 -9.97 -14.80
C MET A 1 -69.34 -9.24 -14.91
N LYS A 2 -68.26 -10.04 -14.86
CA LYS A 2 -66.92 -9.89 -15.48
C LYS A 2 -66.20 -8.52 -15.49
N ALA A 3 -65.00 -8.59 -14.90
CA ALA A 3 -63.95 -7.59 -14.76
C ALA A 3 -63.48 -6.90 -16.04
N LYS A 4 -62.76 -5.78 -15.87
CA LYS A 4 -61.42 -5.60 -16.45
C LYS A 4 -60.62 -4.54 -15.69
N ILE A 5 -59.52 -5.00 -15.10
CA ILE A 5 -58.41 -4.23 -14.54
C ILE A 5 -57.67 -3.57 -15.70
N ILE A 6 -57.34 -2.29 -15.58
CA ILE A 6 -56.29 -1.65 -16.39
C ILE A 6 -55.35 -0.94 -15.41
N MET A 7 -54.21 -1.59 -15.17
CA MET A 7 -52.99 -0.97 -14.68
C MET A 7 -52.56 0.12 -15.67
N LEU A 8 -52.38 1.35 -15.19
CA LEU A 8 -51.56 2.34 -15.89
C LEU A 8 -50.38 2.73 -14.99
N SER A 9 -49.25 2.22 -15.43
CA SER A 9 -47.87 2.54 -15.09
C SER A 9 -47.59 4.04 -14.98
N ALA A 10 -47.11 4.48 -13.81
CA ALA A 10 -46.30 5.68 -13.67
C ALA A 10 -44.88 5.24 -13.37
N LEU A 11 -44.05 5.21 -14.42
CA LEU A 11 -42.60 5.15 -14.33
C LEU A 11 -42.13 6.44 -13.63
N GLY A 12 -41.83 6.35 -12.34
CA GLY A 12 -40.85 7.25 -11.74
C GLY A 12 -39.48 6.78 -12.19
N ALA A 13 -38.92 7.44 -13.22
CA ALA A 13 -37.54 7.24 -13.62
C ALA A 13 -36.65 7.55 -12.42
N ALA A 14 -36.13 6.52 -11.76
CA ALA A 14 -34.89 6.65 -11.02
C ALA A 14 -33.84 6.98 -12.08
N SER A 15 -33.51 8.27 -12.19
CA SER A 15 -32.25 8.69 -12.78
C SER A 15 -31.16 8.07 -11.92
N PHE A 16 -30.74 6.85 -12.27
CA PHE A 16 -29.41 6.39 -11.97
C PHE A 16 -28.50 7.45 -12.57
N GLY A 17 -28.02 8.36 -11.72
CA GLY A 17 -26.84 9.11 -12.02
C GLY A 17 -25.77 8.07 -12.28
N LEU A 18 -25.55 7.76 -13.55
CA LEU A 18 -24.26 7.38 -14.07
C LEU A 18 -23.35 8.56 -13.69
N THR A 19 -22.90 8.58 -12.44
CA THR A 19 -21.66 9.24 -12.08
C THR A 19 -20.64 8.53 -12.94
N GLN A 20 -20.35 9.13 -14.09
CA GLN A 20 -19.09 8.90 -14.78
C GLN A 20 -18.04 9.04 -13.68
N ALA A 21 -17.52 7.91 -13.21
CA ALA A 21 -16.28 7.90 -12.47
C ALA A 21 -15.32 8.63 -13.40
N ALA A 22 -14.94 9.85 -13.03
CA ALA A 22 -13.75 10.46 -13.59
C ALA A 22 -12.61 9.56 -13.11
N SER A 23 -12.37 8.47 -13.85
CA SER A 23 -11.17 7.66 -13.72
C SER A 23 -10.04 8.63 -13.99
N ALA A 24 -9.18 8.88 -13.00
CA ALA A 24 -7.88 9.47 -13.26
C ALA A 24 -7.28 8.74 -14.46
N SER A 25 -7.00 9.47 -15.54
CA SER A 25 -6.40 8.89 -16.74
C SER A 25 -4.92 8.75 -16.46
N CYS A 26 -4.53 7.64 -15.86
CA CYS A 26 -3.30 6.99 -16.25
C CYS A 26 -3.49 6.58 -17.70
N ALA A 27 -3.18 7.49 -18.62
CA ALA A 27 -3.20 7.21 -20.04
C ALA A 27 -1.87 6.56 -20.38
N THR A 28 -1.71 5.30 -19.99
CA THR A 28 -0.59 4.49 -20.47
C THR A 28 -0.92 4.08 -21.90
N ASP A 29 0.08 4.06 -22.78
CA ASP A 29 -0.10 3.53 -24.14
C ASP A 29 0.02 1.99 -24.18
N THR A 30 0.29 1.40 -23.02
CA THR A 30 0.48 -0.02 -22.79
C THR A 30 -0.20 -0.45 -21.48
N ASP A 31 -1.11 -1.42 -21.55
CA ASP A 31 -2.00 -1.87 -20.46
C ASP A 31 -1.27 -2.59 -19.28
N SER A 32 0.05 -2.41 -19.10
CA SER A 32 0.84 -3.30 -18.23
C SER A 32 2.09 -2.68 -17.60
N VAL A 33 2.21 -1.36 -17.51
CA VAL A 33 3.49 -0.70 -17.26
C VAL A 33 3.29 0.37 -16.20
N TRP A 34 3.97 0.21 -15.04
CA TRP A 34 3.94 1.07 -13.83
C TRP A 34 4.41 2.51 -14.12
N GLU A 35 3.79 3.16 -15.09
CA GLU A 35 4.06 4.44 -15.71
C GLU A 35 3.42 5.59 -14.95
N CYS A 36 2.56 5.34 -13.97
CA CYS A 36 1.95 6.40 -13.16
C CYS A 36 1.57 5.91 -11.77
N ALA A 37 1.50 6.82 -10.81
CA ALA A 37 0.86 6.57 -9.53
C ALA A 37 -0.52 7.23 -9.47
N GLN A 38 -1.43 6.63 -8.74
CA GLN A 38 -2.75 7.17 -8.43
C GLN A 38 -3.07 7.01 -6.96
N TYR A 39 -3.83 7.95 -6.40
CA TYR A 39 -4.25 7.89 -4.99
C TYR A 39 -5.73 8.24 -4.79
N GLN A 40 -6.33 7.66 -3.75
CA GLN A 40 -7.62 8.07 -3.22
C GLN A 40 -7.44 8.90 -1.95
N ASN A 41 -8.35 9.85 -1.77
CA ASN A 41 -8.33 10.81 -0.66
C ASN A 41 -9.61 10.73 0.18
N GLY A 42 -10.08 9.51 0.47
CA GLY A 42 -11.37 9.26 1.11
C GLY A 42 -12.55 9.28 0.12
N SER A 43 -12.25 9.19 -1.17
CA SER A 43 -13.19 9.20 -2.29
C SER A 43 -13.12 7.89 -3.08
N THR A 44 -14.19 7.55 -3.79
CA THR A 44 -14.21 6.40 -4.72
C THR A 44 -13.46 6.68 -6.02
N SER A 45 -13.09 7.94 -6.28
CA SER A 45 -12.31 8.35 -7.46
C SER A 45 -10.83 8.41 -7.12
N TYR A 46 -9.99 8.07 -8.09
CA TYR A 46 -8.55 8.25 -8.01
C TYR A 46 -8.14 9.63 -8.54
N ASN A 47 -7.06 10.16 -8.00
CA ASN A 47 -6.32 11.31 -8.49
C ASN A 47 -4.95 10.84 -9.01
N ASN A 48 -4.39 11.49 -10.02
CA ASN A 48 -3.01 11.23 -10.43
C ASN A 48 -2.06 11.70 -9.33
N GLY A 49 -1.11 10.84 -8.96
CA GLY A 49 -0.04 11.14 -8.02
C GLY A 49 0.90 12.22 -8.59
N PRO A 50 1.41 13.12 -7.75
CA PRO A 50 2.38 14.11 -8.19
C PRO A 50 3.75 13.46 -8.45
N THR A 51 4.44 13.97 -9.47
CA THR A 51 5.77 13.52 -9.86
C THR A 51 6.87 14.21 -9.04
N GLY A 52 7.90 13.46 -8.63
CA GLY A 52 9.13 13.97 -8.05
C GLY A 52 8.99 14.49 -6.61
N VAL A 53 7.84 14.26 -5.98
CA VAL A 53 7.56 14.66 -4.59
C VAL A 53 7.02 13.48 -3.80
N TRP A 54 7.35 13.44 -2.51
CA TRP A 54 6.69 12.53 -1.59
C TRP A 54 5.24 12.97 -1.40
N PHE A 55 4.30 12.03 -1.42
CA PHE A 55 2.89 12.33 -1.23
C PHE A 55 2.16 11.27 -0.40
N GLY A 56 1.16 11.74 0.34
CA GLY A 56 0.11 10.96 0.95
C GLY A 56 -1.25 11.19 0.27
N PRO A 57 -2.36 10.86 0.94
CA PRO A 57 -3.69 11.02 0.37
C PRO A 57 -4.12 12.46 0.05
N SER A 58 -3.44 13.48 0.57
CA SER A 58 -3.64 14.88 0.17
C SER A 58 -3.06 15.21 -1.21
N GLY A 59 -2.21 14.34 -1.78
CA GLY A 59 -1.43 14.65 -2.98
C GLY A 59 -0.19 15.52 -2.70
N ASP A 60 0.21 15.63 -1.44
CA ASP A 60 1.44 16.30 -0.99
C ASP A 60 2.01 15.58 0.24
N ASP A 61 3.11 16.09 0.78
CA ASP A 61 3.85 15.47 1.88
C ASP A 61 3.25 15.75 3.28
N THR A 62 2.04 16.31 3.36
CA THR A 62 1.41 16.69 4.64
C THR A 62 0.54 15.62 5.26
N THR A 63 0.25 14.53 4.53
CA THR A 63 -0.52 13.38 5.01
C THR A 63 0.18 12.07 4.71
N GLU A 64 -0.28 10.99 5.34
CA GLU A 64 0.20 9.63 5.14
C GLU A 64 -0.93 8.67 4.77
N PHE A 65 -0.60 7.66 3.96
CA PHE A 65 -1.44 6.49 3.76
C PHE A 65 -1.27 5.56 4.96
N THR A 66 -2.37 5.03 5.48
CA THR A 66 -2.36 4.02 6.53
C THR A 66 -2.59 2.64 5.95
N PHE A 67 -1.64 1.74 6.19
CA PHE A 67 -1.76 0.32 5.88
C PHE A 67 -1.85 -0.47 7.20
N SER A 68 -2.89 -1.27 7.35
CA SER A 68 -3.12 -2.03 8.59
C SER A 68 -3.57 -3.46 8.30
N GLY A 69 -3.21 -4.37 9.21
CA GLY A 69 -3.60 -5.77 9.11
C GLY A 69 -2.99 -6.63 10.20
N THR A 70 -3.37 -7.91 10.21
CA THR A 70 -2.83 -8.88 11.16
C THR A 70 -1.42 -9.30 10.73
N SER A 71 -0.49 -9.26 11.67
CA SER A 71 0.91 -9.65 11.49
C SER A 71 1.37 -10.51 12.65
N THR A 72 2.24 -11.47 12.39
CA THR A 72 2.85 -12.36 13.38
C THR A 72 4.34 -12.09 13.47
N LEU A 73 4.81 -11.84 14.69
CA LEU A 73 6.22 -11.76 15.06
C LEU A 73 6.66 -13.10 15.65
N ASN A 74 7.78 -13.62 15.16
CA ASN A 74 8.46 -14.80 15.68
C ASN A 74 9.87 -14.41 16.14
N TYR A 75 10.21 -14.67 17.40
CA TYR A 75 11.54 -14.42 17.95
C TYR A 75 11.91 -15.46 19.01
N GLY A 76 12.81 -16.37 18.68
CA GLY A 76 13.18 -17.49 19.56
C GLY A 76 11.98 -18.40 19.83
N SER A 77 11.55 -18.50 21.10
CA SER A 77 10.33 -19.24 21.49
C SER A 77 9.09 -18.35 21.64
N ILE A 78 9.19 -17.08 21.25
CA ILE A 78 8.10 -16.10 21.34
C ILE A 78 7.42 -16.01 19.99
N GLU A 79 6.10 -16.17 20.00
CA GLU A 79 5.20 -15.91 18.86
C GLU A 79 4.11 -14.94 19.33
N ALA A 80 3.85 -13.90 18.55
CA ALA A 80 2.80 -12.93 18.85
C ALA A 80 2.10 -12.48 17.57
N THR A 81 0.78 -12.70 17.51
CA THR A 81 -0.08 -12.22 16.43
C THR A 81 -0.79 -10.95 16.87
N CYS A 82 -0.52 -9.85 16.18
CA CYS A 82 -0.95 -8.50 16.52
C CYS A 82 -1.52 -7.79 15.29
N THR A 83 -2.24 -6.70 15.51
CA THR A 83 -2.54 -5.75 14.43
C THR A 83 -1.37 -4.79 14.31
N LEU A 84 -0.73 -4.77 13.15
CA LEU A 84 0.27 -3.80 12.78
C LEU A 84 -0.40 -2.72 11.93
N SER A 85 -0.09 -1.46 12.20
CA SER A 85 -0.48 -0.32 11.36
C SER A 85 0.78 0.46 11.02
N LEU A 86 0.98 0.76 9.75
CA LEU A 86 2.10 1.56 9.24
C LEU A 86 1.56 2.76 8.47
N ASP A 87 2.08 3.93 8.78
CA ASP A 87 1.75 5.18 8.09
C ASP A 87 2.92 5.60 7.21
N GLY A 88 2.67 5.88 5.95
CA GLY A 88 3.72 6.17 4.99
C GLY A 88 3.31 7.04 3.81
N GLN A 89 4.30 7.36 2.99
CA GLN A 89 4.19 8.18 1.80
C GLN A 89 4.82 7.44 0.62
N MET A 90 4.38 7.80 -0.58
CA MET A 90 4.96 7.32 -1.82
C MET A 90 5.64 8.45 -2.57
N LEU A 91 6.63 8.10 -3.39
CA LEU A 91 7.28 8.98 -4.35
C LEU A 91 7.12 8.29 -5.71
N TYR A 92 6.60 9.02 -6.68
CA TYR A 92 6.60 8.59 -8.07
C TYR A 92 7.55 9.52 -8.83
N ASP A 93 8.59 8.98 -9.45
CA ASP A 93 9.62 9.74 -10.16
C ASP A 93 9.71 9.24 -11.61
N ASP A 94 9.03 9.94 -12.51
CA ASP A 94 8.98 9.62 -13.93
C ASP A 94 10.35 9.83 -14.61
N VAL A 95 11.04 10.92 -14.28
CA VAL A 95 12.35 11.29 -14.83
C VAL A 95 13.43 10.36 -14.29
N GLY A 96 13.39 10.09 -12.99
CA GLY A 96 14.32 9.18 -12.32
C GLY A 96 13.99 7.70 -12.51
N ASN A 97 12.84 7.40 -13.15
CA ASN A 97 12.34 6.04 -13.42
C ASN A 97 12.31 5.17 -12.17
N GLY A 98 11.59 5.61 -11.15
CA GLY A 98 11.53 4.91 -9.88
C GLY A 98 10.36 5.26 -8.98
N ILE A 99 10.07 4.35 -8.06
CA ILE A 99 9.05 4.53 -7.02
C ILE A 99 9.72 4.47 -5.66
N GLY A 100 9.49 5.48 -4.83
CA GLY A 100 9.90 5.47 -3.43
C GLY A 100 8.74 5.11 -2.52
N VAL A 101 9.03 4.36 -1.46
CA VAL A 101 8.11 4.17 -0.33
C VAL A 101 8.86 4.56 0.94
N LYS A 102 8.20 5.38 1.78
CA LYS A 102 8.73 5.82 3.06
C LYS A 102 7.69 5.58 4.14
N VAL A 103 8.02 4.78 5.14
CA VAL A 103 7.19 4.62 6.35
C VAL A 103 7.64 5.67 7.36
N VAL A 104 6.70 6.50 7.79
CA VAL A 104 6.93 7.64 8.69
C VAL A 104 6.64 7.26 10.14
N SER A 105 5.66 6.39 10.36
CA SER A 105 5.29 5.94 11.68
C SER A 105 4.67 4.53 11.65
N GLY A 106 4.51 3.93 12.82
CA GLY A 106 3.84 2.64 12.94
C GLY A 106 3.44 2.34 14.37
N SER A 107 2.45 1.46 14.51
CA SER A 107 1.93 1.01 15.80
C SER A 107 1.60 -0.47 15.77
N VAL A 108 1.77 -1.12 16.92
CA VAL A 108 1.35 -2.50 17.15
C VAL A 108 0.30 -2.48 18.24
N VAL A 109 -0.87 -3.05 17.94
CA VAL A 109 -1.99 -3.11 18.87
C VAL A 109 -2.50 -4.54 18.98
N GLY A 110 -3.08 -4.86 20.14
CA GLY A 110 -3.59 -6.19 20.44
C GLY A 110 -3.50 -6.52 21.93
N GLY A 111 -3.92 -7.73 22.29
CA GLY A 111 -3.80 -8.24 23.65
C GLY A 111 -2.43 -8.88 23.93
N GLY A 112 -2.18 -9.21 25.21
CA GLY A 112 -1.00 -9.98 25.62
C GLY A 112 0.32 -9.30 25.25
N LEU A 113 1.19 -10.05 24.58
CA LEU A 113 2.53 -9.59 24.17
C LEU A 113 2.50 -8.45 23.15
N CYS A 114 1.40 -8.22 22.44
CA CYS A 114 1.31 -7.10 21.48
C CYS A 114 1.52 -5.74 22.13
N SER A 115 1.08 -5.58 23.39
CA SER A 115 1.26 -4.34 24.15
C SER A 115 2.71 -4.04 24.52
N SER A 116 3.59 -5.04 24.48
CA SER A 116 5.02 -4.88 24.75
C SER A 116 5.89 -4.86 23.49
N ILE A 117 5.30 -5.13 22.32
CA ILE A 117 5.98 -5.07 21.03
C ILE A 117 5.89 -3.64 20.50
N GLY A 118 7.05 -3.09 20.12
CA GLY A 118 7.14 -1.79 19.46
C GLY A 118 7.84 -1.89 18.12
N VAL A 119 7.53 -0.97 17.23
CA VAL A 119 8.27 -0.73 15.98
C VAL A 119 8.82 0.70 15.99
N SER A 120 10.07 0.87 15.57
CA SER A 120 10.77 2.16 15.58
C SER A 120 11.89 2.21 14.53
N GLY A 121 12.67 3.29 14.53
CA GLY A 121 13.72 3.52 13.52
C GLY A 121 13.23 4.29 12.29
N PHE A 122 12.05 4.90 12.36
CA PHE A 122 11.50 5.73 11.30
C PHE A 122 12.39 6.95 11.00
N PRO A 123 12.41 7.43 9.74
CA PRO A 123 11.71 6.86 8.59
C PRO A 123 12.36 5.56 8.07
N TRP A 124 11.50 4.60 7.68
CA TRP A 124 11.93 3.42 6.92
C TRP A 124 11.80 3.73 5.45
N TYR A 125 12.77 3.29 4.65
CA TYR A 125 12.74 3.46 3.21
C TYR A 125 12.73 2.11 2.54
N ALA A 126 12.01 2.00 1.43
CA ALA A 126 12.05 0.84 0.57
C ALA A 126 13.07 1.03 -0.58
N SER A 127 13.75 -0.03 -0.97
CA SER A 127 14.75 -0.04 -2.04
C SER A 127 14.92 -1.43 -2.64
N ASP A 128 15.34 -1.48 -3.90
CA ASP A 128 15.93 -2.65 -4.56
C ASP A 128 17.33 -3.03 -4.01
N THR A 129 17.97 -2.15 -3.23
CA THR A 129 19.28 -2.37 -2.58
C THR A 129 19.15 -2.62 -1.07
N THR A 130 20.29 -2.71 -0.39
CA THR A 130 20.38 -2.75 1.08
C THR A 130 20.75 -1.40 1.70
N THR A 131 20.65 -0.30 0.95
CA THR A 131 20.92 1.07 1.43
C THR A 131 19.62 1.87 1.50
N PHE A 132 19.30 2.42 2.67
CA PHE A 132 17.98 2.98 2.97
C PHE A 132 18.08 4.45 3.40
N ASN A 133 17.70 5.37 2.50
CA ASN A 133 17.71 6.81 2.71
C ASN A 133 16.65 7.52 1.86
N THR A 134 16.58 8.85 1.92
CA THR A 134 15.59 9.67 1.19
C THR A 134 15.60 9.51 -0.34
N SER A 135 16.70 9.03 -0.91
CA SER A 135 16.86 8.80 -2.34
C SER A 135 16.60 7.34 -2.74
N SER A 136 16.34 6.47 -1.76
CA SER A 136 16.01 5.05 -1.98
C SER A 136 14.69 4.93 -2.73
N ARG A 137 14.71 4.04 -3.72
CA ARG A 137 13.61 3.78 -4.63
C ARG A 137 13.73 2.35 -5.14
N PHE A 138 12.62 1.82 -5.63
CA PHE A 138 12.60 0.70 -6.56
C PHE A 138 12.91 1.28 -7.94
N SER A 139 14.03 0.87 -8.53
CA SER A 139 14.34 1.23 -9.91
C SER A 139 13.42 0.45 -10.84
N GLY A 140 13.00 1.09 -11.94
CA GLY A 140 12.30 0.39 -13.00
C GLY A 140 13.09 -0.74 -13.64
N ALA A 141 12.40 -1.78 -14.17
CA ALA A 141 13.05 -2.82 -14.96
C ALA A 141 13.79 -2.26 -16.18
N ASN A 142 13.31 -1.17 -16.78
CA ASN A 142 13.99 -0.45 -17.84
C ASN A 142 13.55 1.02 -17.89
N SER A 143 14.15 1.82 -18.76
CA SER A 143 13.88 3.28 -18.85
C SER A 143 12.44 3.66 -19.25
N ALA A 144 11.63 2.71 -19.67
CA ALA A 144 10.22 2.89 -20.01
C ALA A 144 9.29 2.11 -19.08
N ASP A 145 9.82 1.36 -18.10
CA ASP A 145 9.02 0.48 -17.26
C ASP A 145 9.52 0.50 -15.82
N ILE A 146 8.72 1.05 -14.92
CA ILE A 146 9.04 1.12 -13.48
C ILE A 146 8.77 -0.24 -12.77
N TYR A 147 8.29 -1.25 -13.49
CA TYR A 147 7.84 -2.51 -12.94
C TYR A 147 8.94 -3.59 -12.78
N PRO A 148 8.84 -4.56 -11.85
CA PRO A 148 9.59 -5.81 -11.91
C PRO A 148 8.89 -6.86 -12.77
N ASN A 149 9.65 -7.62 -13.56
CA ASN A 149 9.25 -8.58 -14.61
C ASN A 149 8.20 -9.70 -14.29
N ASN A 150 7.61 -9.75 -13.08
CA ASN A 150 6.55 -10.71 -12.70
C ASN A 150 5.19 -10.02 -12.81
N SER A 151 4.12 -10.60 -13.33
CA SER A 151 2.86 -9.87 -13.66
C SER A 151 2.01 -9.35 -12.48
N ASP A 152 2.36 -9.60 -11.21
CA ASP A 152 1.39 -9.48 -10.11
C ASP A 152 1.79 -8.57 -8.93
N TYR A 153 3.08 -8.28 -8.71
CA TYR A 153 3.54 -7.47 -7.57
C TYR A 153 4.93 -6.85 -7.77
N ALA A 154 5.14 -5.68 -7.13
CA ALA A 154 6.48 -5.15 -6.89
C ALA A 154 7.13 -5.81 -5.67
N GLU A 155 8.43 -6.10 -5.71
CA GLU A 155 9.17 -6.72 -4.60
C GLU A 155 10.46 -5.94 -4.31
N GLY A 156 10.77 -5.75 -3.02
CA GLY A 156 12.13 -5.41 -2.59
C GLY A 156 12.24 -5.22 -1.09
N ASN A 157 13.24 -4.46 -0.64
CA ASN A 157 13.66 -4.43 0.76
C ASN A 157 13.14 -3.18 1.48
N VAL A 158 12.78 -3.31 2.75
CA VAL A 158 12.41 -2.16 3.61
C VAL A 158 13.35 -2.09 4.81
N GLY A 159 14.08 -0.99 4.95
CA GLY A 159 15.15 -0.88 5.95
C GLY A 159 14.94 0.13 7.06
N ASN A 160 15.92 0.20 7.96
CA ASN A 160 15.90 0.96 9.21
C ASN A 160 14.85 0.47 10.23
N ILE A 161 14.43 -0.79 10.11
CA ILE A 161 13.45 -1.41 11.00
C ILE A 161 14.12 -1.70 12.33
N THR A 162 13.51 -1.23 13.42
CA THR A 162 13.80 -1.70 14.77
C THR A 162 12.53 -2.26 15.39
N VAL A 163 12.59 -3.49 15.88
CA VAL A 163 11.52 -4.12 16.66
C VAL A 163 11.98 -4.18 18.11
N THR A 164 11.13 -3.72 19.03
CA THR A 164 11.38 -3.77 20.46
C THR A 164 10.41 -4.73 21.15
N LEU A 165 10.85 -5.33 22.26
CA LEU A 165 10.02 -6.11 23.16
C LEU A 165 10.31 -5.66 24.59
N PHE A 166 9.27 -5.30 25.34
CA PHE A 166 9.38 -4.68 26.67
C PHE A 166 10.30 -3.45 26.66
N GLY A 167 10.24 -2.65 25.59
CA GLY A 167 11.03 -1.44 25.40
C GLY A 167 12.50 -1.66 25.02
N SER A 168 12.97 -2.91 24.94
CA SER A 168 14.34 -3.23 24.52
C SER A 168 14.38 -3.66 23.05
N PRO A 169 15.29 -3.14 22.21
CA PRO A 169 15.47 -3.63 20.85
C PRO A 169 15.81 -5.12 20.85
N ILE A 170 15.02 -5.90 20.11
CA ILE A 170 15.30 -7.33 19.88
C ILE A 170 15.84 -7.56 18.47
N CYS A 171 15.48 -6.71 17.50
CA CYS A 171 15.91 -6.82 16.12
C CYS A 171 16.08 -5.44 15.49
N THR A 172 17.17 -5.26 14.76
CA THR A 172 17.46 -4.06 13.97
C THR A 172 18.03 -4.47 12.63
N GLY A 173 17.49 -3.96 11.54
CA GLY A 173 17.95 -4.29 10.19
C GLY A 173 16.97 -3.86 9.10
N TYR A 174 16.86 -4.70 8.07
CA TYR A 174 15.89 -4.53 6.99
C TYR A 174 15.09 -5.80 6.77
N MET A 175 13.86 -5.66 6.29
CA MET A 175 13.02 -6.77 5.85
C MET A 175 13.24 -7.00 4.36
N PRO A 176 13.76 -8.17 3.95
CA PRO A 176 13.84 -8.51 2.53
C PRO A 176 12.50 -8.97 1.97
N ASP A 177 12.37 -8.86 0.65
CA ASP A 177 11.29 -9.44 -0.15
C ASP A 177 9.88 -8.98 0.27
N VAL A 178 9.74 -7.72 0.67
CA VAL A 178 8.44 -7.07 0.90
C VAL A 178 7.78 -6.81 -0.45
N ARG A 179 6.53 -7.28 -0.58
CA ARG A 179 5.77 -7.18 -1.82
C ARG A 179 4.68 -6.12 -1.72
N PHE A 180 4.54 -5.29 -2.74
CA PHE A 180 3.42 -4.37 -2.90
C PHE A 180 2.52 -4.83 -4.05
N ARG A 181 1.20 -4.82 -3.81
CA ARG A 181 0.18 -5.18 -4.80
C ARG A 181 -0.84 -4.07 -4.90
N ASN A 182 -1.17 -3.71 -6.15
CA ASN A 182 -2.31 -2.85 -6.44
C ASN A 182 -3.63 -3.52 -6.11
N ASN A 183 -4.67 -2.70 -6.16
CA ASN A 183 -6.00 -2.95 -5.67
C ASN A 183 -6.91 -3.70 -6.69
N SER A 184 -6.32 -4.22 -7.79
CA SER A 184 -6.92 -5.14 -8.77
C SER A 184 -5.80 -5.65 -9.70
N ALA A 185 -5.80 -6.95 -10.01
CA ALA A 185 -4.89 -7.53 -11.01
C ALA A 185 -5.41 -7.39 -12.46
N ASP A 186 -6.68 -6.99 -12.63
CA ASP A 186 -7.44 -7.24 -13.87
C ASP A 186 -8.09 -5.98 -14.48
N GLY A 187 -7.59 -4.78 -14.19
CA GLY A 187 -8.07 -3.52 -14.80
C GLY A 187 -9.54 -3.15 -14.52
N GLN A 188 -10.20 -3.86 -13.61
CA GLN A 188 -11.55 -3.55 -13.13
C GLN A 188 -11.52 -2.56 -11.96
N PRO A 189 -12.57 -1.73 -11.78
CA PRO A 189 -12.61 -0.75 -10.70
C PRO A 189 -12.70 -1.40 -9.32
N VAL A 190 -11.67 -1.17 -8.50
CA VAL A 190 -11.73 -0.94 -7.03
C VAL A 190 -12.41 -2.02 -6.17
N SER A 191 -12.32 -3.31 -6.48
CA SER A 191 -12.94 -4.33 -5.60
C SER A 191 -12.14 -4.64 -4.34
N GLU A 192 -10.82 -4.42 -4.36
CA GLU A 192 -9.92 -4.72 -3.25
C GLU A 192 -9.07 -3.48 -2.91
N PRO A 193 -8.48 -3.38 -1.70
CA PRO A 193 -7.47 -2.37 -1.35
C PRO A 193 -6.06 -2.76 -1.83
N SER A 194 -5.19 -1.77 -2.06
CA SER A 194 -3.75 -2.06 -2.24
C SER A 194 -3.17 -2.65 -0.94
N ARG A 195 -2.08 -3.41 -1.06
CA ARG A 195 -1.53 -4.13 0.09
C ARG A 195 -0.04 -4.39 0.04
N PHE A 196 0.55 -4.43 1.23
CA PHE A 196 1.90 -4.91 1.47
C PHE A 196 1.88 -6.31 2.07
N ILE A 197 2.70 -7.21 1.54
CA ILE A 197 2.87 -8.57 2.04
C ILE A 197 4.33 -8.74 2.43
N PHE A 198 4.58 -9.21 3.64
CA PHE A 198 5.90 -9.61 4.12
C PHE A 198 5.80 -10.97 4.79
N ASN A 199 6.82 -11.81 4.58
CA ASN A 199 6.93 -13.12 5.21
C ASN A 199 8.40 -13.53 5.25
N ASN A 200 9.18 -12.81 6.05
CA ASN A 200 10.62 -12.99 6.07
C ASN A 200 11.22 -12.66 7.43
N THR A 201 12.53 -12.88 7.56
CA THR A 201 13.30 -12.52 8.75
C THR A 201 13.98 -11.17 8.53
N ILE A 202 13.95 -10.30 9.55
CA ILE A 202 14.74 -9.07 9.52
C ILE A 202 16.22 -9.46 9.37
N ALA A 203 16.83 -9.02 8.29
CA ALA A 203 18.16 -9.43 7.87
C ALA A 203 19.20 -9.19 8.97
N GLY A 204 20.04 -10.20 9.23
CA GLY A 204 21.02 -10.17 10.31
C GLY A 204 20.45 -10.46 11.71
N THR A 205 19.18 -10.85 11.83
CA THR A 205 18.51 -11.15 13.10
C THR A 205 17.77 -12.48 13.06
N SER A 206 17.11 -12.85 14.15
CA SER A 206 16.18 -13.99 14.24
C SER A 206 14.71 -13.59 14.32
N CYS A 207 14.36 -12.30 14.09
CA CYS A 207 12.96 -11.88 14.07
C CYS A 207 12.31 -12.19 12.72
N GLY A 208 11.50 -13.24 12.70
CA GLY A 208 10.55 -13.49 11.61
C GLY A 208 9.35 -12.57 11.74
N VAL A 209 8.94 -11.90 10.67
CA VAL A 209 7.70 -11.13 10.62
C VAL A 209 6.93 -11.56 9.38
N SER A 210 5.67 -11.93 9.58
CA SER A 210 4.77 -12.32 8.50
C SER A 210 3.43 -11.63 8.63
N GLY A 211 2.89 -11.10 7.55
CA GLY A 211 1.61 -10.42 7.57
C GLY A 211 1.24 -9.81 6.23
N GLU A 212 0.00 -9.36 6.16
CA GLU A 212 -0.52 -8.58 5.05
C GLU A 212 -1.15 -7.31 5.63
N LEU A 213 -0.76 -6.15 5.11
CA LEU A 213 -1.31 -4.85 5.50
C LEU A 213 -2.05 -4.28 4.30
N THR A 214 -3.31 -3.91 4.49
CA THR A 214 -4.14 -3.33 3.43
C THR A 214 -4.35 -1.85 3.68
N SER A 215 -4.50 -1.07 2.62
CA SER A 215 -4.93 0.32 2.73
C SER A 215 -6.31 0.42 3.38
N GLN A 216 -6.60 1.57 3.99
CA GLN A 216 -7.77 1.76 4.86
C GLN A 216 -8.67 2.89 4.35
N ASN A 217 -9.99 2.75 4.55
CA ASN A 217 -10.98 3.83 4.44
C ASN A 217 -10.94 4.67 3.15
N LEU A 218 -10.68 4.06 1.99
CA LEU A 218 -10.55 4.76 0.70
C LEU A 218 -9.41 5.79 0.68
N TYR A 219 -8.39 5.60 1.51
CA TYR A 219 -7.10 6.28 1.43
C TYR A 219 -6.09 5.26 0.89
N ASP A 220 -6.12 5.11 -0.43
CA ASP A 220 -5.42 4.07 -1.16
C ASP A 220 -4.42 4.67 -2.16
N VAL A 221 -3.44 3.87 -2.56
CA VAL A 221 -2.48 4.24 -3.59
C VAL A 221 -2.23 3.04 -4.49
N ASN A 222 -2.17 3.29 -5.80
CA ASN A 222 -1.87 2.29 -6.81
C ASN A 222 -0.81 2.85 -7.75
N VAL A 223 -0.08 1.95 -8.39
CA VAL A 223 0.87 2.29 -9.43
C VAL A 223 0.53 1.44 -10.66
N TRP A 224 0.16 2.09 -11.76
CA TRP A 224 -0.33 1.42 -12.97
C TRP A 224 0.69 1.45 -14.05
#